data_AF-A0A948BL27-F1
#
_entry.id   AF-A0A948BL27-F1
#
_cell.length_a   1.000
_cell.length_b   1.000
_cell.length_c   1.000
_cell.angle_alpha   90.00
_cell.angle_beta   90.00
_cell.angle_gamma   90.00
#
_symmetry.space_group_name_H-M   'P 1'
#
loop_
_entity.id
_entity.type
_entity.pdbx_description
1 polymer ?
#
loop_
_entity_poly.entity_id
_entity_poly.type
_entity_poly.pdbx_seq_one_letter_code
_entity_poly.pdbx_strand_id
1 'polypeptide(L)'
;MKTESKTYLSLLELNVVILNLIALASCQPSQKITAKDITEVMRLTLERALAAQEIPDYDLIEDTANIVLSSENVNPSLLPQISGVTLTLLSPEQIQEKADRQGDFLYLRFKEITVEDSKIIVSLESAWAIGKNSTTAYLSGGGFTVEYHRKDGKWVGEVTVTWIS
;
A
#
# COMPACT_ATOMS: atom_id res chain seq x y z
N MET A 1 -38.75 25.77 -64.20
CA MET A 1 -38.56 25.35 -62.79
C MET A 1 -37.09 24.90 -62.67
N LYS A 2 -36.17 25.66 -62.03
CA LYS A 2 -35.93 25.78 -60.56
C LYS A 2 -35.87 24.37 -59.91
N THR A 3 -34.85 23.91 -59.17
CA THR A 3 -33.54 24.40 -58.65
C THR A 3 -32.85 23.18 -57.99
N GLU A 4 -31.51 23.10 -58.01
CA GLU A 4 -30.53 22.63 -56.97
C GLU A 4 -30.75 21.31 -56.17
N SER A 5 -29.74 20.50 -55.78
CA SER A 5 -28.55 20.80 -54.96
C SER A 5 -27.65 19.52 -54.93
N LYS A 6 -26.37 19.56 -55.30
CA LYS A 6 -25.17 19.82 -54.47
C LYS A 6 -24.91 18.84 -53.31
N THR A 7 -23.69 18.26 -53.35
CA THR A 7 -22.84 17.79 -52.22
C THR A 7 -23.16 16.43 -51.55
N TYR A 8 -22.55 15.36 -52.07
CA TYR A 8 -22.30 14.10 -51.35
C TYR A 8 -20.78 13.86 -51.18
N LEU A 9 -20.06 14.88 -50.73
CA LEU A 9 -18.63 14.79 -50.37
C LEU A 9 -18.46 15.43 -48.99
N SER A 10 -18.63 14.66 -47.91
CA SER A 10 -18.09 15.05 -46.59
C SER A 10 -18.10 13.98 -45.48
N LEU A 11 -18.75 12.82 -45.63
CA LEU A 11 -18.90 11.89 -44.48
C LEU A 11 -17.79 10.84 -44.31
N LEU A 12 -16.96 10.60 -45.32
CA LEU A 12 -15.86 9.61 -45.23
C LEU A 12 -14.54 10.21 -44.75
N GLU A 13 -14.32 11.53 -44.91
CA GLU A 13 -13.11 12.18 -44.40
C GLU A 13 -13.22 12.59 -42.93
N LEU A 14 -14.43 12.63 -42.36
CA LEU A 14 -14.63 12.94 -40.94
C LEU A 14 -14.21 11.77 -40.02
N ASN A 15 -14.23 10.54 -40.51
CA ASN A 15 -13.88 9.35 -39.72
C ASN A 15 -12.36 9.12 -39.62
N VAL A 16 -11.56 9.67 -40.53
CA VAL A 16 -10.09 9.57 -40.47
C VAL A 16 -9.50 10.61 -39.51
N VAL A 17 -10.16 11.75 -39.33
CA VAL A 17 -9.69 12.80 -38.40
C VAL A 17 -10.06 12.47 -36.94
N ILE A 18 -11.20 11.80 -36.69
CA ILE A 18 -11.62 11.45 -35.33
C ILE A 18 -10.82 10.25 -34.77
N LEU A 19 -10.28 9.36 -35.60
CA LEU A 19 -9.43 8.26 -35.11
C LEU A 19 -7.97 8.66 -34.79
N ASN A 20 -7.47 9.78 -35.33
CA ASN A 20 -6.09 10.22 -35.11
C ASN A 20 -5.90 11.14 -33.89
N LEU A 21 -6.95 11.42 -33.11
CA LEU A 21 -6.85 12.23 -31.89
C LEU A 21 -6.68 11.43 -30.59
N ILE A 22 -6.71 10.09 -30.64
CA ILE A 22 -6.55 9.22 -29.45
C ILE A 22 -5.09 8.76 -29.26
N ALA A 23 -4.20 9.02 -30.22
CA ALA A 23 -2.78 8.73 -30.09
C ALA A 23 -1.96 9.93 -29.57
N LEU A 24 -2.51 10.72 -28.65
CA LEU A 24 -1.66 11.45 -27.72
C LEU A 24 -1.20 10.42 -26.70
N ALA A 25 -0.05 9.80 -26.99
CA ALA A 25 0.79 9.18 -25.99
C ALA A 25 0.77 10.09 -24.76
N SER A 26 0.12 9.64 -23.70
CA SER A 26 0.14 10.24 -22.39
C SER A 26 1.56 10.10 -21.85
N CYS A 27 2.46 10.91 -22.40
CA CYS A 27 3.67 11.34 -21.72
C CYS A 27 3.20 12.27 -20.60
N GLN A 28 2.46 11.70 -19.62
CA GLN A 28 2.22 12.39 -18.38
C GLN A 28 3.60 12.57 -17.76
N PRO A 29 4.03 13.81 -17.48
CA PRO A 29 5.27 14.01 -16.77
C PRO A 29 5.23 13.18 -15.48
N SER A 30 6.30 12.43 -15.19
CA SER A 30 6.40 11.62 -13.98
C SER A 30 6.22 12.54 -12.78
N GLN A 31 5.01 12.58 -12.23
CA GLN A 31 4.69 13.47 -11.14
C GLN A 31 5.47 12.98 -9.93
N LYS A 32 6.42 13.82 -9.47
CA LYS A 32 7.29 13.56 -8.32
C LYS A 32 6.49 12.99 -7.15
N ILE A 33 6.97 11.88 -6.60
CA ILE A 33 6.41 11.25 -5.41
C ILE A 33 6.62 12.16 -4.20
N THR A 34 5.55 12.36 -3.42
CA THR A 34 5.50 13.25 -2.27
C THR A 34 5.33 12.47 -0.97
N ALA A 35 5.54 13.14 0.16
CA ALA A 35 5.26 12.54 1.47
C ALA A 35 3.79 12.11 1.63
N LYS A 36 2.85 12.82 1.00
CA LYS A 36 1.43 12.45 0.97
C LYS A 36 1.20 11.13 0.21
N ASP A 37 1.95 10.91 -0.88
CA ASP A 37 1.90 9.65 -1.61
C ASP A 37 2.40 8.48 -0.74
N ILE A 38 3.48 8.69 0.01
CA ILE A 38 4.01 7.70 0.97
C ILE A 38 2.97 7.38 2.05
N THR A 39 2.38 8.39 2.69
CA THR A 39 1.30 8.19 3.67
C THR A 39 0.13 7.42 3.08
N GLU A 40 -0.25 7.70 1.84
CA GLU A 40 -1.35 7.02 1.17
C GLU A 40 -1.06 5.55 0.89
N VAL A 41 0.13 5.20 0.37
CA VAL A 41 0.46 3.78 0.14
C VAL A 41 0.69 3.02 1.44
N MET A 42 1.18 3.68 2.50
CA MET A 42 1.20 3.09 3.84
C MET A 42 -0.22 2.79 4.33
N ARG A 43 -1.17 3.71 4.14
CA ARG A 43 -2.58 3.53 4.50
C ARG A 43 -3.17 2.33 3.76
N LEU A 44 -3.01 2.30 2.44
CA LEU A 44 -3.48 1.20 1.60
C LEU A 44 -2.89 -0.14 2.05
N THR A 45 -1.59 -0.19 2.36
CA THR A 45 -0.93 -1.41 2.80
C THR A 45 -1.48 -1.90 4.13
N LEU A 46 -1.67 -0.99 5.10
CA LEU A 46 -2.25 -1.31 6.40
C LEU A 46 -3.72 -1.72 6.30
N GLU A 47 -4.50 -1.11 5.41
CA GLU A 47 -5.89 -1.53 5.16
C GLU A 47 -5.96 -2.93 4.57
N ARG A 48 -5.05 -3.29 3.66
CA ARG A 48 -4.97 -4.67 3.16
C ARG A 48 -4.64 -5.65 4.28
N ALA A 49 -3.65 -5.33 5.10
CA ALA A 49 -3.26 -6.18 6.21
C ALA A 49 -4.37 -6.34 7.25
N LEU A 50 -5.03 -5.24 7.63
CA LEU A 50 -5.86 -5.19 8.84
C LEU A 50 -7.36 -5.24 8.56
N ALA A 51 -7.83 -4.55 7.52
CA ALA A 51 -9.24 -4.50 7.17
C ALA A 51 -9.63 -5.61 6.18
N ALA A 52 -8.76 -5.90 5.21
CA ALA A 52 -8.94 -7.03 4.30
C ALA A 52 -8.31 -8.34 4.81
N GLN A 53 -7.61 -8.29 5.94
CA GLN A 53 -7.02 -9.46 6.62
C GLN A 53 -6.04 -10.24 5.73
N GLU A 54 -5.32 -9.55 4.83
CA GLU A 54 -4.40 -10.16 3.87
C GLU A 54 -3.01 -10.47 4.47
N ILE A 55 -2.72 -10.00 5.68
CA ILE A 55 -1.45 -10.32 6.33
C ILE A 55 -1.45 -11.79 6.79
N PRO A 56 -0.36 -12.54 6.57
CA PRO A 56 -0.26 -13.90 7.06
C PRO A 56 -0.49 -13.99 8.57
N ASP A 57 -1.13 -15.09 8.99
CA ASP A 57 -1.44 -15.37 10.40
C ASP A 57 -2.20 -14.24 11.13
N TYR A 58 -3.03 -13.50 10.40
CA TYR A 58 -3.88 -12.44 10.96
C TYR A 58 -4.67 -12.90 12.19
N ASP A 59 -5.18 -14.13 12.17
CA ASP A 59 -5.97 -14.72 13.27
C ASP A 59 -5.18 -14.91 14.57
N LEU A 60 -3.84 -14.79 14.54
CA LEU A 60 -2.99 -14.82 15.74
C LEU A 60 -2.86 -13.46 16.42
N ILE A 61 -3.35 -12.37 15.80
CA ILE A 61 -3.36 -11.04 16.41
C ILE A 61 -4.48 -11.00 17.45
N GLU A 62 -4.12 -10.98 18.74
CA GLU A 62 -5.09 -11.06 19.85
C GLU A 62 -6.05 -9.86 19.91
N ASP A 63 -5.54 -8.65 19.69
CA ASP A 63 -6.32 -7.40 19.72
C ASP A 63 -6.20 -6.69 18.36
N THR A 64 -7.13 -7.01 17.47
CA THR A 64 -7.17 -6.43 16.11
C THR A 64 -7.58 -4.96 16.10
N ALA A 65 -8.11 -4.42 17.21
CA ALA A 65 -8.48 -3.02 17.34
C ALA A 65 -7.31 -2.15 17.85
N ASN A 66 -6.35 -2.73 18.58
CA ASN A 66 -5.19 -2.02 19.12
C ASN A 66 -3.88 -2.67 18.64
N ILE A 67 -3.41 -2.22 17.48
CA ILE A 67 -2.23 -2.80 16.83
C ILE A 67 -0.97 -2.04 17.26
N VAL A 68 0.04 -2.78 17.72
CA VAL A 68 1.39 -2.24 17.87
C VAL A 68 2.07 -2.22 16.52
N LEU A 69 2.59 -1.05 16.14
CA LEU A 69 3.40 -0.86 14.94
C LEU A 69 4.80 -0.42 15.37
N SER A 70 5.83 -1.08 14.85
CA SER A 70 7.21 -0.65 15.03
C SER A 70 7.45 0.71 14.35
N SER A 71 8.16 1.60 15.03
CA SER A 71 8.63 2.86 14.47
C SER A 71 9.83 2.68 13.53
N GLU A 72 10.38 1.47 13.42
CA GLU A 72 11.46 1.17 12.49
C GLU A 72 11.01 1.43 11.04
N ASN A 73 11.86 2.11 10.26
CA ASN A 73 11.61 2.50 8.86
C ASN A 73 10.37 3.37 8.62
N VAL A 74 9.78 3.94 9.67
CA VAL A 74 8.60 4.80 9.59
C VAL A 74 8.95 6.21 10.05
N ASN A 75 8.56 7.22 9.27
CA ASN A 75 8.48 8.58 9.78
C ASN A 75 7.15 8.76 10.52
N PRO A 76 7.12 9.02 11.84
CA PRO A 76 5.89 9.14 12.61
C PRO A 76 4.93 10.22 12.09
N SER A 77 5.45 11.28 11.46
CA SER A 77 4.62 12.34 10.86
C SER A 77 3.83 11.89 9.62
N LEU A 78 4.17 10.74 9.05
CA LEU A 78 3.52 10.16 7.88
C LEU A 78 2.57 9.01 8.22
N LEU A 79 2.42 8.70 9.52
CA LEU A 79 1.59 7.58 9.96
C LEU A 79 0.11 7.84 9.61
N PRO A 80 -0.52 6.97 8.80
CA PRO A 80 -1.91 7.15 8.42
C PRO A 80 -2.86 6.77 9.56
N GLN A 81 -4.08 7.31 9.51
CA GLN A 81 -5.19 6.83 10.32
C GLN A 81 -5.88 5.67 9.61
N ILE A 82 -6.21 4.60 10.35
CA ILE A 82 -6.95 3.44 9.85
C ILE A 82 -8.28 3.38 10.57
N SER A 83 -9.38 3.22 9.83
CA SER A 83 -10.70 3.17 10.44
C SER A 83 -10.85 1.92 11.32
N GLY A 84 -11.34 2.09 12.55
CA GLY A 84 -11.57 0.98 13.47
C GLY A 84 -10.31 0.40 14.13
N VAL A 85 -9.12 0.92 13.82
CA VAL A 85 -7.86 0.44 14.38
C VAL A 85 -7.08 1.60 15.01
N THR A 86 -6.68 1.42 16.26
CA THR A 86 -5.71 2.28 16.93
C THR A 86 -4.30 1.75 16.71
N LEU A 87 -3.47 2.51 16.01
CA LEU A 87 -2.04 2.19 15.84
C LEU A 87 -1.23 2.79 16.98
N THR A 88 -0.63 1.95 17.80
CA THR A 88 0.34 2.37 18.82
C THR A 88 1.74 2.23 18.25
N LEU A 89 2.37 3.35 17.92
CA LEU A 89 3.73 3.37 17.40
C LEU A 89 4.73 3.21 18.55
N LEU A 90 5.55 2.18 18.52
CA LEU A 90 6.57 1.89 19.53
C LEU A 90 7.94 1.69 18.88
N SER A 91 9.01 2.12 19.56
CA SER A 91 10.37 1.76 19.14
C SER A 91 10.66 0.27 19.38
N PRO A 92 11.67 -0.31 18.71
CA PRO A 92 12.09 -1.69 18.97
C PRO A 92 12.35 -1.98 20.46
N GLU A 93 12.96 -1.02 21.18
CA GLU A 93 13.21 -1.13 22.62
C GLU A 93 11.91 -1.15 23.42
N GLN A 94 10.96 -0.28 23.09
CA GLN A 94 9.65 -0.23 23.76
C GLN A 94 8.81 -1.49 23.50
N ILE A 95 8.92 -2.06 22.29
CA ILE A 95 8.30 -3.35 21.92
C ILE A 95 8.88 -4.45 22.79
N GLN A 96 10.21 -4.56 22.86
CA GLN A 96 10.86 -5.58 23.69
C GLN A 96 10.53 -5.41 25.17
N GLU A 97 10.58 -4.18 25.69
CA GLU A 97 10.17 -3.90 27.07
C GLU A 97 8.72 -4.30 27.36
N LYS A 98 7.81 -4.08 26.41
CA LYS A 98 6.42 -4.52 26.54
C LYS A 98 6.36 -6.04 26.60
N ALA A 99 7.09 -6.75 25.76
CA ALA A 99 7.10 -8.21 25.73
C ALA A 99 7.67 -8.80 27.03
N ASP A 100 8.78 -8.22 27.53
CA ASP A 100 9.40 -8.60 28.79
C ASP A 100 8.48 -8.42 30.00
N ARG A 101 7.54 -7.48 29.94
CA ARG A 101 6.59 -7.18 31.02
C ARG A 101 5.27 -7.95 30.89
N GLN A 102 4.79 -8.18 29.67
CA GLN A 102 3.41 -8.59 29.41
C GLN A 102 3.30 -9.96 28.74
N GLY A 103 4.41 -10.55 28.33
CA GLY A 103 4.43 -11.79 27.54
C GLY A 103 4.56 -11.51 26.05
N ASP A 104 4.70 -12.59 25.30
CA ASP A 104 4.94 -12.52 23.86
C ASP A 104 3.72 -11.92 23.15
N PHE A 105 3.96 -11.15 22.08
CA PHE A 105 2.87 -10.60 21.28
C PHE A 105 3.30 -10.36 19.83
N LEU A 106 2.34 -10.40 18.91
CA LEU A 106 2.54 -10.00 17.53
C LEU A 106 2.47 -8.47 17.40
N TYR A 107 3.39 -7.92 16.62
CA TYR A 107 3.38 -6.53 16.21
C TYR A 107 3.63 -6.44 14.71
N LEU A 108 3.26 -5.30 14.11
CA LEU A 108 3.54 -5.03 12.71
C LEU A 108 4.82 -4.23 12.53
N ARG A 109 5.51 -4.43 11.42
CA ARG A 109 6.67 -3.62 11.02
C ARG A 109 6.68 -3.39 9.52
N PHE A 110 6.93 -2.15 9.11
CA PHE A 110 7.35 -1.88 7.73
C PHE A 110 8.81 -2.31 7.58
N LYS A 111 9.01 -3.43 6.88
CA LYS A 111 10.35 -3.93 6.58
C LYS A 111 11.07 -3.00 5.61
N GLU A 112 10.34 -2.46 4.64
CA GLU A 112 10.88 -1.58 3.61
C GLU A 112 9.80 -0.65 3.05
N ILE A 113 10.19 0.59 2.74
CA ILE A 113 9.41 1.54 1.95
C ILE A 113 10.38 2.17 0.96
N THR A 114 10.32 1.74 -0.30
CA THR A 114 11.25 2.16 -1.36
C THR A 114 10.51 2.97 -2.41
N VAL A 115 11.03 4.16 -2.69
CA VAL A 115 10.49 5.08 -3.70
C VAL A 115 11.37 5.05 -4.93
N GLU A 116 10.80 4.64 -6.05
CA GLU A 116 11.42 4.68 -7.38
C GLU A 116 10.62 5.64 -8.28
N ASP A 117 11.22 6.13 -9.37
CA ASP A 117 10.72 7.25 -10.19
C ASP A 117 9.19 7.33 -10.34
N SER A 118 8.54 6.21 -10.68
CA SER A 118 7.09 6.12 -10.89
C SER A 118 6.35 5.16 -9.96
N LYS A 119 7.03 4.47 -9.03
CA LYS A 119 6.44 3.43 -8.18
C LYS A 119 6.90 3.50 -6.73
N ILE A 120 6.09 2.98 -5.82
CA ILE A 120 6.45 2.81 -4.40
C ILE A 120 6.30 1.35 -4.04
N ILE A 121 7.34 0.76 -3.49
CA ILE A 121 7.35 -0.62 -3.02
C ILE A 121 7.27 -0.59 -1.50
N VAL A 122 6.28 -1.29 -0.95
CA VAL A 122 6.04 -1.33 0.51
C VAL A 122 6.02 -2.78 0.96
N SER A 123 6.89 -3.12 1.91
CA SER A 123 6.94 -4.43 2.55
C SER A 123 6.48 -4.31 3.99
N LEU A 124 5.43 -5.03 4.35
CA LEU A 124 4.85 -5.08 5.70
C LEU A 124 4.89 -6.51 6.22
N GLU A 125 5.25 -6.68 7.48
CA GLU A 125 5.26 -7.98 8.14
C GLU A 125 4.69 -7.91 9.56
N SER A 126 4.19 -9.05 10.03
CA SER A 126 3.94 -9.33 11.43
C SER A 126 5.11 -10.12 12.00
N ALA A 127 5.59 -9.71 13.17
CA ALA A 127 6.68 -10.35 13.87
C ALA A 127 6.33 -10.55 15.35
N TRP A 128 6.90 -11.61 15.95
CA TRP A 128 6.77 -11.87 17.38
C TRP A 128 7.79 -11.08 18.17
N ALA A 129 7.30 -10.28 19.12
CA ALA A 129 8.12 -9.78 20.22
C ALA A 129 8.12 -10.84 21.31
N ILE A 130 9.27 -11.44 21.58
CA ILE A 130 9.41 -12.56 22.52
C ILE A 130 9.95 -12.01 23.83
N GLY A 131 9.19 -12.16 24.91
CA GLY A 131 9.60 -11.71 26.23
C GLY A 131 10.79 -12.50 26.76
N LYS A 132 11.66 -11.84 27.53
CA LYS A 132 12.91 -12.41 28.08
C LYS A 132 12.80 -13.75 28.81
N ASN A 133 11.63 -14.07 29.36
CA ASN A 133 11.37 -15.29 30.13
C ASN A 133 10.55 -16.31 29.35
N SER A 134 10.21 -16.02 28.09
CA SER A 134 9.48 -16.95 27.24
C SER A 134 10.37 -18.13 26.87
N THR A 135 9.75 -19.30 26.76
CA THR A 135 10.38 -20.53 26.27
C THR A 135 9.77 -20.97 24.93
N THR A 136 8.87 -20.14 24.38
CA THR A 136 8.13 -20.44 23.16
C THR A 136 8.97 -20.09 21.94
N ALA A 137 9.02 -21.00 20.98
CA ALA A 137 9.47 -20.71 19.63
C ALA A 137 8.25 -20.60 18.72
N TYR A 138 8.18 -19.50 17.97
CA TYR A 138 7.11 -19.26 17.01
C TYR A 138 7.60 -19.61 15.60
N LEU A 139 6.77 -20.36 14.87
CA LEU A 139 6.94 -20.69 13.44
C LEU A 139 5.77 -20.08 12.66
N SER A 140 5.39 -18.87 13.07
CA SER A 140 4.26 -18.12 12.59
C SER A 140 4.62 -16.64 12.49
N GLY A 141 3.81 -15.92 11.72
CA GLY A 141 4.08 -14.58 11.23
C GLY A 141 4.42 -14.63 9.74
N GLY A 142 4.95 -13.53 9.24
CA GLY A 142 5.16 -13.37 7.81
C GLY A 142 4.73 -12.00 7.34
N GLY A 143 4.60 -11.85 6.03
CA GLY A 143 4.32 -10.55 5.45
C GLY A 143 4.10 -10.62 3.96
N PHE A 144 3.99 -9.44 3.38
CA PHE A 144 3.86 -9.27 1.96
C PHE A 144 4.53 -7.99 1.49
N THR A 145 4.85 -7.96 0.19
CA THR A 145 5.34 -6.79 -0.53
C THR A 145 4.29 -6.37 -1.54
N VAL A 146 3.95 -5.08 -1.54
CA VAL A 146 3.06 -4.47 -2.52
C VAL A 146 3.84 -3.49 -3.37
N GLU A 147 3.73 -3.62 -4.68
CA GLU A 147 4.23 -2.64 -5.63
C GLU A 147 3.09 -1.72 -6.06
N TYR A 148 3.20 -0.43 -5.75
CA TYR A 148 2.21 0.59 -6.07
C TYR A 148 2.59 1.40 -7.29
N HIS A 149 1.64 1.55 -8.21
CA HIS A 149 1.72 2.40 -9.40
C HIS A 149 0.56 3.38 -9.45
N ARG A 150 0.74 4.48 -10.19
CA ARG A 150 -0.38 5.38 -10.47
C ARG A 150 -1.20 4.88 -11.65
N LYS A 151 -2.52 4.80 -11.44
CA LYS A 151 -3.52 4.57 -12.48
C LYS A 151 -4.66 5.56 -12.29
N ASP A 152 -4.96 6.35 -13.31
CA ASP A 152 -6.02 7.37 -13.30
C ASP A 152 -5.94 8.33 -12.09
N GLY A 153 -4.71 8.72 -11.73
CA GLY A 153 -4.44 9.64 -10.61
C GLY A 153 -4.55 9.03 -9.21
N LYS A 154 -4.72 7.70 -9.10
CA LYS A 154 -4.78 6.96 -7.82
C LYS A 154 -3.64 5.96 -7.72
N TRP A 155 -3.19 5.67 -6.50
CA TRP A 155 -2.29 4.56 -6.24
C TRP A 155 -3.05 3.23 -6.29
N VAL A 156 -2.54 2.28 -7.06
CA VAL A 156 -3.05 0.91 -7.17
C VAL A 156 -1.88 -0.02 -6.90
N GLY A 157 -2.08 -0.98 -5.99
CA GLY A 157 -1.05 -1.90 -5.52
C GLY A 157 -1.30 -3.34 -5.96
N GLU A 158 -0.25 -4.04 -6.36
CA GLU A 158 -0.24 -5.48 -6.61
C GLU A 158 0.68 -6.17 -5.59
N VAL A 159 0.23 -7.28 -5.00
CA VAL A 159 1.11 -8.10 -4.14
C VAL A 159 2.11 -8.82 -5.03
N THR A 160 3.39 -8.54 -4.83
CA THR A 160 4.47 -9.16 -5.62
C THR A 160 5.17 -10.29 -4.87
N VAL A 161 5.10 -10.27 -3.54
CA VAL A 161 5.71 -11.29 -2.66
C VAL A 161 4.81 -11.51 -1.45
N THR A 162 4.66 -12.77 -1.04
CA THR A 162 4.09 -13.16 0.26
C THR A 162 5.03 -14.19 0.88
N TRP A 163 5.22 -14.14 2.20
CA TRP A 163 6.03 -15.12 2.92
C TRP A 163 5.43 -15.45 4.28
N ILE A 164 5.74 -16.65 4.76
CA ILE A 164 5.54 -17.11 6.14
C ILE A 164 6.92 -17.16 6.79
N SER A 165 7.00 -16.81 8.08
CA SER A 165 8.24 -16.83 8.87
C SER A 165 8.30 -18.02 9.82
#